data_AF-X1K7I9-F1
#
_entry.id   AF-X1K7I9-F1
#
_cell.length_a   1.000
_cell.length_b   1.000
_cell.length_c   1.000
_cell.angle_alpha   90.00
_cell.angle_beta   90.00
_cell.angle_gamma   90.00
#
_symmetry.space_group_name_H-M   'P 1'
#
loop_
_entity.id
_entity.type
_entity.pdbx_description
1 polymer ?
#
loop_
_entity_poly.entity_id
_entity_poly.type
_entity_poly.pdbx_seq_one_letter_code
_entity_poly.pdbx_strand_id
1 'polypeptide(L)'
;DEKINIGLEKEIIAKDKTGMVFADLAPEYNWSHPCKYFLYSLNTNKVIDKIDAEFPPSDFYSKYDNYEPFHQPIKLKNIIEDRKSKAKNIPFLSKILNNAPGNRYAILFSGMSNNRHTNDLEFLYRTLISDLYEFEPDNIYVLNHDGSINYDGPPKPIGNWPGDNTPYIMPVFDEGSKVAFENVFDILTTKLEKDDLLLIHTNNHGGQTYLCCYSYPVWEPYYSSDFANKLSSLPQISSLIVMMEQC
;
A
#
# COMPACT_ATOMS: atom_id res chain seq x y z
N ASP A 1 8.55 5.59 -37.68
CA ASP A 1 8.21 6.07 -36.33
C ASP A 1 8.01 4.89 -35.41
N GLU A 2 8.75 4.86 -34.30
CA GLU A 2 8.72 3.81 -33.28
C GLU A 2 7.99 4.34 -32.05
N LYS A 3 7.05 3.54 -31.53
CA LYS A 3 6.29 3.88 -30.32
C LYS A 3 7.04 3.36 -29.11
N ILE A 4 7.33 4.24 -28.16
CA ILE A 4 8.02 3.89 -26.92
C ILE A 4 7.10 4.20 -25.76
N ASN A 5 6.85 3.18 -24.93
CA ASN A 5 6.09 3.33 -23.69
C ASN A 5 6.98 3.91 -22.60
N ILE A 6 6.46 4.90 -21.89
CA ILE A 6 7.11 5.57 -20.77
C ILE A 6 6.16 5.54 -19.58
N GLY A 7 6.58 4.85 -18.52
CA GLY A 7 5.73 4.62 -17.36
C GLY A 7 4.47 3.82 -17.71
N LEU A 8 3.41 4.03 -16.93
CA LEU A 8 2.17 3.26 -17.05
C LEU A 8 1.26 3.71 -18.20
N GLU A 9 1.25 5.00 -18.55
CA GLU A 9 0.20 5.57 -19.41
C GLU A 9 0.70 6.44 -20.57
N LYS A 10 2.01 6.72 -20.66
CA LYS A 10 2.54 7.64 -21.67
C LYS A 10 3.20 6.90 -22.82
N GLU A 11 2.83 7.26 -24.05
CA GLU A 11 3.50 6.81 -25.27
C GLU A 11 4.19 8.01 -25.93
N ILE A 12 5.39 7.81 -26.44
CA ILE A 12 6.08 8.77 -27.29
C ILE A 12 6.37 8.17 -28.66
N ILE A 13 6.41 9.05 -29.67
CA ILE A 13 6.71 8.67 -31.05
C ILE A 13 8.13 9.12 -31.38
N ALA A 14 9.04 8.15 -31.51
CA ALA A 14 10.40 8.38 -31.96
C ALA A 14 10.47 8.42 -33.50
N LYS A 15 11.01 9.52 -34.04
CA LYS A 15 11.15 9.73 -35.50
C LYS A 15 12.32 8.94 -36.11
N ASP A 16 13.31 8.60 -35.29
CA ASP A 16 14.50 7.83 -35.66
C ASP A 16 14.63 6.55 -34.83
N LYS A 17 15.45 5.60 -35.28
CA LYS A 17 15.83 4.42 -34.48
C LYS A 17 16.43 4.88 -33.15
N THR A 18 15.76 4.51 -32.06
CA THR A 18 16.04 5.06 -30.73
C THR A 18 16.37 3.94 -29.75
N GLY A 19 17.50 4.10 -29.05
CA GLY A 19 17.80 3.31 -27.87
C GLY A 19 17.17 3.96 -26.64
N MET A 20 16.45 3.19 -25.83
CA MET A 20 15.87 3.65 -24.58
C MET A 20 16.66 3.08 -23.41
N VAL A 21 17.06 3.94 -22.48
CA VAL A 21 17.59 3.54 -21.17
C VAL A 21 16.63 4.00 -20.11
N PHE A 22 16.13 3.06 -19.31
CA PHE A 22 15.45 3.35 -18.06
C PHE A 22 16.48 3.37 -16.92
N ALA A 23 16.44 4.42 -16.10
CA ALA A 23 17.24 4.55 -14.90
C ALA A 23 16.31 4.73 -13.71
N ASP A 24 16.37 3.77 -12.79
CA ASP A 24 15.85 3.94 -11.45
C ASP A 24 16.80 4.86 -10.66
N LEU A 25 16.33 6.05 -10.25
CA LEU A 25 17.15 7.01 -9.51
C LEU A 25 17.03 6.82 -7.99
N ALA A 26 16.13 5.94 -7.54
CA ALA A 26 15.90 5.63 -6.13
C ALA A 26 15.69 4.11 -5.94
N PRO A 27 16.66 3.25 -6.29
CA PRO A 27 16.49 1.79 -6.38
C PRO A 27 16.26 1.06 -5.05
N GLU A 28 16.25 1.78 -3.93
CA GLU A 28 15.86 1.24 -2.61
C GLU A 28 14.37 1.48 -2.29
N TYR A 29 13.65 2.17 -3.17
CA TYR A 29 12.24 2.52 -3.01
C TYR A 29 11.38 1.45 -3.72
N ASN A 30 10.17 1.21 -3.22
CA ASN A 30 9.37 0.06 -3.68
C ASN A 30 8.57 0.33 -4.97
N TRP A 31 7.91 1.49 -5.08
CA TRP A 31 6.88 1.81 -6.07
C TRP A 31 6.78 3.33 -6.19
N SER A 32 6.44 3.81 -7.39
CA SER A 32 6.28 5.23 -7.72
C SER A 32 7.39 6.13 -7.17
N HIS A 33 8.57 6.06 -7.77
CA HIS A 33 9.75 6.78 -7.28
C HIS A 33 10.51 7.43 -8.42
N PRO A 34 11.33 8.46 -8.18
CA PRO A 34 12.03 9.17 -9.23
C PRO A 34 12.78 8.23 -10.17
N CYS A 35 12.36 8.21 -11.42
CA CYS A 35 12.94 7.46 -12.51
C CYS A 35 13.24 8.39 -13.68
N LYS A 36 14.07 7.93 -14.61
CA LYS A 36 14.41 8.68 -15.81
C LYS A 36 14.52 7.80 -17.02
N TYR A 37 13.96 8.28 -18.12
CA TYR A 37 14.15 7.71 -19.44
C TYR A 37 15.15 8.57 -20.19
N PHE A 38 16.21 7.94 -20.69
CA PHE A 38 17.16 8.56 -21.60
C PHE A 38 16.96 7.96 -22.98
N LEU A 39 16.64 8.82 -23.94
CA LEU A 39 16.47 8.42 -25.34
C LEU A 39 17.74 8.75 -26.10
N TYR A 40 18.29 7.78 -26.82
CA TYR A 40 19.51 7.93 -27.61
C TYR A 40 19.23 7.69 -29.08
N SER A 41 19.76 8.56 -29.94
CA SER A 41 19.76 8.32 -31.38
C SER A 41 20.80 7.25 -31.70
N LEU A 42 20.38 6.11 -32.24
CA LEU A 42 21.31 5.05 -32.63
C LEU A 42 22.19 5.42 -33.84
N ASN A 43 21.81 6.47 -34.58
CA ASN A 43 22.59 6.98 -35.70
C ASN A 43 23.73 7.89 -35.24
N THR A 44 23.52 8.66 -34.17
CA THR A 44 24.47 9.71 -33.73
C THR A 44 25.08 9.45 -32.35
N ASN A 45 24.59 8.46 -31.62
CA ASN A 45 24.94 8.14 -30.24
C ASN A 45 24.78 9.32 -29.26
N LYS A 46 23.90 10.27 -29.58
CA LYS A 46 23.59 11.42 -28.72
C LYS A 46 22.24 11.24 -28.04
N VAL A 47 22.13 11.82 -26.85
CA VAL A 47 20.85 11.93 -26.13
C VAL A 47 19.91 12.81 -26.97
N ILE A 48 18.76 12.24 -27.32
CA ILE A 48 17.62 12.93 -27.93
C ILE A 48 16.83 13.66 -26.84
N ASP A 49 16.49 12.95 -25.77
CA ASP A 49 15.63 13.48 -24.70
C ASP A 49 15.89 12.80 -23.35
N LYS A 50 15.45 13.48 -22.28
CA LYS A 50 15.43 13.00 -20.90
C LYS A 50 14.06 13.25 -20.31
N ILE A 51 13.37 12.18 -19.95
CA ILE A 51 11.99 12.25 -19.48
C ILE A 51 11.95 11.76 -18.03
N ASP A 52 11.55 12.66 -17.13
CA ASP A 52 11.24 12.30 -15.75
C ASP A 52 10.01 11.40 -15.71
N ALA A 53 10.06 10.38 -14.86
CA ALA A 53 9.00 9.39 -14.71
C ALA A 53 9.02 8.81 -13.29
N GLU A 54 8.01 8.00 -12.97
CA GLU A 54 7.89 7.32 -11.66
C GLU A 54 7.85 5.79 -11.78
N PHE A 55 7.75 5.28 -13.01
CA PHE A 55 7.56 3.86 -13.29
C PHE A 55 8.42 3.39 -14.46
N PRO A 56 8.80 2.09 -14.49
CA PRO A 56 9.33 1.45 -15.68
C PRO A 56 8.27 1.39 -16.80
N PRO A 57 8.65 1.02 -18.04
CA PRO A 57 7.69 0.90 -19.13
C PRO A 57 6.55 -0.05 -18.73
N SER A 58 5.32 0.26 -19.14
CA SER A 58 4.15 -0.55 -18.80
C SER A 58 4.28 -2.03 -19.17
N ASP A 59 5.06 -2.36 -20.20
CA ASP A 59 5.32 -3.75 -20.61
C ASP A 59 6.57 -4.38 -19.97
N PHE A 60 7.32 -3.66 -19.13
CA PHE A 60 8.51 -4.17 -18.44
C PHE A 60 8.24 -5.48 -17.69
N TYR A 61 7.12 -5.55 -16.97
CA TYR A 61 6.76 -6.73 -16.17
C TYR A 61 6.25 -7.90 -17.01
N SER A 62 5.69 -7.64 -18.20
CA SER A 62 5.14 -8.70 -19.07
C SER A 62 6.12 -9.16 -20.15
N LYS A 63 7.13 -8.34 -20.46
CA LYS A 63 8.14 -8.60 -21.49
C LYS A 63 9.54 -8.32 -20.98
N TYR A 64 9.85 -8.84 -19.79
CA TYR A 64 11.15 -8.63 -19.14
C TYR A 64 12.33 -9.00 -20.06
N ASP A 65 12.19 -10.03 -20.89
CA ASP A 65 13.22 -10.48 -21.85
C ASP A 65 13.57 -9.44 -22.94
N ASN A 66 12.74 -8.41 -23.14
CA ASN A 66 13.04 -7.29 -24.04
C ASN A 66 14.02 -6.28 -23.43
N TYR A 67 14.38 -6.43 -22.15
CA TYR A 67 15.19 -5.50 -21.40
C TYR A 67 16.50 -6.15 -20.94
N GLU A 68 17.62 -5.49 -21.20
CA GLU A 68 18.92 -5.94 -20.72
C GLU A 68 19.33 -5.14 -19.47
N PRO A 69 19.52 -5.78 -18.31
CA PRO A 69 20.01 -5.10 -17.13
C PRO A 69 21.48 -4.71 -17.31
N PHE A 70 21.80 -3.44 -17.09
CA PHE A 70 23.18 -2.95 -17.06
C PHE A 70 23.35 -1.91 -15.95
N HIS A 71 24.54 -1.85 -15.34
CA HIS A 71 24.83 -1.03 -14.16
C HIS A 71 23.81 -1.19 -13.02
N GLN A 72 23.71 -2.39 -12.47
CA GLN A 72 22.92 -2.69 -11.27
C GLN A 72 23.83 -2.67 -10.03
N PRO A 73 24.06 -1.51 -9.38
CA PRO A 73 24.93 -1.43 -8.20
C PRO A 73 24.33 -2.14 -6.98
N ILE A 74 22.99 -2.25 -6.93
CA ILE A 74 22.27 -2.93 -5.85
C ILE A 74 22.02 -4.39 -6.26
N LYS A 75 22.61 -5.31 -5.50
CA LYS A 75 22.23 -6.72 -5.53
C LYS A 75 21.28 -6.96 -4.38
N LEU A 76 20.01 -7.25 -4.68
CA LEU A 76 19.06 -7.71 -3.67
C LEU A 76 19.63 -8.96 -3.01
N LYS A 77 20.11 -8.82 -1.78
CA LYS A 77 20.52 -9.96 -0.97
C LYS A 77 19.21 -10.56 -0.48
N ASN A 78 18.88 -11.76 -0.94
CA ASN A 78 17.76 -12.54 -0.39
C ASN A 78 18.10 -12.89 1.06
N ILE A 79 17.89 -11.96 1.99
CA ILE A 79 17.94 -12.21 3.42
C ILE A 79 16.58 -12.82 3.77
N ILE A 80 16.38 -14.07 3.37
CA ILE A 80 15.37 -14.91 4.01
C ILE A 80 16.00 -15.39 5.31
N GLU A 81 16.26 -14.48 6.24
CA GLU A 81 16.34 -14.90 7.63
C GLU A 81 14.90 -15.04 8.09
N ASP A 82 14.48 -16.29 8.24
CA ASP A 82 13.23 -16.71 8.86
C ASP A 82 13.24 -16.29 10.35
N ARG A 83 13.27 -14.98 10.60
CA ARG A 83 13.13 -14.40 11.92
C ARG A 83 11.67 -14.46 12.25
N LYS A 84 11.21 -15.65 12.64
CA LYS A 84 9.98 -15.78 13.42
C LYS A 84 10.13 -14.82 14.59
N SER A 85 9.37 -13.73 14.58
CA SER A 85 9.32 -12.78 15.68
C SER A 85 8.68 -13.52 16.85
N LYS A 86 9.49 -14.25 17.62
CA LYS A 86 9.11 -14.76 18.93
C LYS A 86 9.14 -13.60 19.92
N ALA A 87 8.47 -12.51 19.60
CA ALA A 87 8.25 -11.43 20.56
C ALA A 87 7.49 -12.07 21.72
N LYS A 88 8.19 -12.33 22.82
CA LYS A 88 7.54 -12.78 24.04
C LYS A 88 6.70 -11.62 24.53
N ASN A 89 5.44 -11.88 24.90
CA ASN A 89 4.62 -10.91 25.61
C ASN A 89 5.44 -10.30 26.74
N ILE A 90 5.57 -8.97 26.74
CA ILE A 90 6.23 -8.23 27.82
C ILE A 90 5.13 -7.94 28.83
N PRO A 91 5.04 -8.66 29.97
CA PRO A 91 3.84 -8.64 30.83
C PRO A 91 3.54 -7.27 31.44
N PHE A 92 4.54 -6.39 31.51
CA PHE A 92 4.37 -5.02 31.97
C PHE A 92 3.67 -4.13 30.92
N LEU A 93 3.93 -4.35 29.63
CA LEU A 93 3.26 -3.59 28.56
C LEU A 93 1.79 -3.95 28.47
N SER A 94 1.44 -5.24 28.53
CA SER A 94 0.02 -5.64 28.54
C SER A 94 -0.70 -5.01 29.74
N LYS A 95 -0.10 -5.02 30.93
CA LYS A 95 -0.69 -4.35 32.10
C LYS A 95 -0.87 -2.84 31.91
N ILE A 96 0.09 -2.13 31.32
CA ILE A 96 -0.07 -0.69 31.06
C ILE A 96 -1.20 -0.44 30.07
N LEU A 97 -1.19 -1.17 28.95
CA LEU A 97 -2.20 -1.01 27.92
C LEU A 97 -3.58 -1.31 28.49
N ASN A 98 -3.76 -2.43 29.20
CA ASN A 98 -5.04 -2.84 29.78
C ASN A 98 -5.60 -1.87 30.83
N ASN A 99 -4.77 -0.99 31.39
CA ASN A 99 -5.21 0.05 32.32
C ASN A 99 -5.36 1.43 31.67
N ALA A 100 -5.08 1.57 30.37
CA ALA A 100 -5.38 2.79 29.64
C ALA A 100 -6.91 2.98 29.58
N PRO A 101 -7.44 4.16 29.92
CA PRO A 101 -8.87 4.43 29.82
C PRO A 101 -9.32 4.47 28.35
N GLY A 102 -10.63 4.33 28.13
CA GLY A 102 -11.25 4.41 26.82
C GLY A 102 -11.22 3.10 26.02
N ASN A 103 -11.94 3.13 24.91
CA ASN A 103 -11.97 2.08 23.89
C ASN A 103 -10.85 2.27 22.87
N ARG A 104 -10.49 1.18 22.20
CA ARG A 104 -9.52 1.19 21.09
C ARG A 104 -10.25 0.86 19.80
N TYR A 105 -10.15 1.77 18.84
CA TYR A 105 -10.73 1.64 17.51
C TYR A 105 -9.62 1.58 16.46
N ALA A 106 -9.87 0.83 15.38
CA ALA A 106 -8.95 0.78 14.26
C ALA A 106 -9.68 0.85 12.92
N ILE A 107 -9.08 1.53 11.94
CA ILE A 107 -9.43 1.44 10.53
C ILE A 107 -8.25 0.81 9.81
N LEU A 108 -8.46 -0.34 9.16
CA LEU A 108 -7.45 -1.05 8.38
C LEU A 108 -7.87 -0.98 6.91
N PHE A 109 -7.17 -0.22 6.07
CA PHE A 109 -7.64 0.14 4.73
C PHE A 109 -6.67 -0.30 3.63
N SER A 110 -7.20 -1.00 2.62
CA SER A 110 -6.54 -1.28 1.34
C SER A 110 -7.54 -1.22 0.18
N GLY A 111 -7.38 -0.25 -0.72
CA GLY A 111 -8.22 -0.10 -1.91
C GLY A 111 -7.77 -0.97 -3.07
N MET A 112 -6.77 -0.52 -3.82
CA MET A 112 -6.11 -1.29 -4.88
C MET A 112 -5.18 -2.36 -4.28
N SER A 113 -5.79 -3.34 -3.63
CA SER A 113 -5.10 -4.37 -2.86
C SER A 113 -4.39 -5.38 -3.76
N ASN A 114 -3.10 -5.63 -3.54
CA ASN A 114 -2.41 -6.84 -4.02
C ASN A 114 -2.27 -7.83 -2.86
N ASN A 115 -1.84 -9.05 -3.17
CA ASN A 115 -1.62 -10.10 -2.16
C ASN A 115 -0.89 -9.60 -0.89
N ARG A 116 0.17 -8.80 -1.05
CA ARG A 116 0.94 -8.27 0.09
C ARG A 116 0.10 -7.36 1.00
N HIS A 117 -0.73 -6.49 0.43
CA HIS A 117 -1.55 -5.55 1.19
C HIS A 117 -2.55 -6.30 2.06
N THR A 118 -3.28 -7.27 1.49
CA THR A 118 -4.20 -8.15 2.24
C THR A 118 -3.48 -8.94 3.34
N ASN A 119 -2.26 -9.42 3.09
CA ASN A 119 -1.48 -10.15 4.10
C ASN A 119 -1.05 -9.26 5.27
N ASP A 120 -0.71 -8.01 4.99
CA ASP A 120 -0.30 -7.05 6.01
C ASP A 120 -1.49 -6.60 6.87
N LEU A 121 -2.67 -6.41 6.25
CA LEU A 121 -3.91 -6.15 7.00
C LEU A 121 -4.23 -7.30 7.95
N GLU A 122 -4.11 -8.55 7.49
CA GLU A 122 -4.31 -9.75 8.32
C GLU A 122 -3.29 -9.83 9.46
N PHE A 123 -2.01 -9.53 9.18
CA PHE A 123 -0.96 -9.49 10.19
C PHE A 123 -1.29 -8.47 11.29
N LEU A 124 -1.67 -7.26 10.89
CA LEU A 124 -1.99 -6.20 11.84
C LEU A 124 -3.27 -6.53 12.60
N TYR A 125 -4.32 -7.04 11.95
CA TYR A 125 -5.55 -7.46 12.61
C TYR A 125 -5.27 -8.47 13.73
N ARG A 126 -4.52 -9.55 13.44
CA ARG A 126 -4.10 -10.55 14.44
C ARG A 126 -3.31 -9.94 15.58
N THR A 127 -2.45 -8.97 15.27
CA THR A 127 -1.67 -8.25 16.26
C THR A 127 -2.57 -7.45 17.19
N LEU A 128 -3.52 -6.70 16.63
CA LEU A 128 -4.42 -5.82 17.38
C LEU A 128 -5.35 -6.60 18.33
N ILE A 129 -5.90 -7.73 17.90
CA ILE A 129 -6.81 -8.54 18.73
C ILE A 129 -6.07 -9.45 19.73
N SER A 130 -4.74 -9.50 19.68
CA SER A 130 -3.96 -10.33 20.61
C SER A 130 -4.03 -9.80 22.05
N ASP A 131 -3.75 -10.67 23.04
CA ASP A 131 -3.66 -10.33 24.46
C ASP A 131 -2.65 -9.21 24.81
N LEU A 132 -1.87 -8.72 23.83
CA LEU A 132 -0.96 -7.60 24.03
C LEU A 132 -1.64 -6.25 23.78
N TYR A 133 -2.47 -6.16 22.75
CA TYR A 133 -3.07 -4.90 22.30
C TYR A 133 -4.58 -4.83 22.56
N GLU A 134 -5.23 -5.99 22.72
CA GLU A 134 -6.62 -6.16 23.17
C GLU A 134 -7.58 -5.14 22.53
N PHE A 135 -7.51 -4.97 21.20
CA PHE A 135 -8.57 -4.29 20.47
C PHE A 135 -9.77 -5.23 20.38
N GLU A 136 -10.95 -4.74 20.75
CA GLU A 136 -12.19 -5.48 20.54
C GLU A 136 -12.43 -5.63 19.03
N PRO A 137 -12.67 -6.85 18.51
CA PRO A 137 -12.88 -7.08 17.07
C PRO A 137 -13.96 -6.17 16.46
N ASP A 138 -15.05 -5.91 17.20
CA ASP A 138 -16.16 -5.05 16.76
C ASP A 138 -15.80 -3.56 16.62
N ASN A 139 -14.63 -3.16 17.12
CA ASN A 139 -14.07 -1.82 16.99
C ASN A 139 -13.00 -1.71 15.89
N ILE A 140 -12.75 -2.79 15.14
CA ILE A 140 -11.80 -2.83 14.02
C ILE A 140 -12.57 -2.88 12.70
N TYR A 141 -12.41 -1.83 11.89
CA TYR A 141 -13.05 -1.68 10.60
C TYR A 141 -12.05 -2.01 9.49
N VAL A 142 -12.12 -3.22 8.94
CA VAL A 142 -11.27 -3.65 7.82
C VAL A 142 -11.96 -3.36 6.50
N LEU A 143 -11.34 -2.54 5.67
CA LEU A 143 -11.80 -2.15 4.34
C LEU A 143 -10.79 -2.69 3.32
N ASN A 144 -11.19 -3.67 2.52
CA ASN A 144 -10.26 -4.32 1.58
C ASN A 144 -10.92 -4.57 0.22
N HIS A 145 -10.26 -4.09 -0.84
CA HIS A 145 -10.57 -4.42 -2.24
C HIS A 145 -12.08 -4.39 -2.52
N ASP A 146 -12.67 -5.50 -2.98
CA ASP A 146 -14.09 -5.68 -3.33
C ASP A 146 -15.02 -5.96 -2.13
N GLY A 147 -14.56 -5.74 -0.90
CA GLY A 147 -15.31 -6.04 0.33
C GLY A 147 -15.15 -7.48 0.79
N SER A 148 -14.15 -8.19 0.26
CA SER A 148 -13.75 -9.52 0.72
C SER A 148 -12.25 -9.58 0.98
N ILE A 149 -11.69 -10.76 1.28
CA ILE A 149 -10.24 -10.98 1.35
C ILE A 149 -9.55 -11.01 -0.03
N ASN A 150 -10.28 -10.67 -1.10
CA ASN A 150 -9.73 -10.61 -2.45
C ASN A 150 -8.67 -9.51 -2.62
N TYR A 151 -7.93 -9.66 -3.71
CA TYR A 151 -6.85 -8.78 -4.14
C TYR A 151 -6.54 -9.01 -5.62
N ASP A 152 -5.84 -8.07 -6.22
CA ASP A 152 -5.34 -8.15 -7.59
C ASP A 152 -4.03 -8.93 -7.66
N GLY A 153 -3.89 -9.69 -8.75
CA GLY A 153 -2.70 -10.49 -9.04
C GLY A 153 -2.64 -11.84 -8.33
N PRO A 154 -1.55 -12.60 -8.56
CA PRO A 154 -1.32 -13.90 -7.94
C PRO A 154 -0.87 -13.77 -6.47
N PRO A 155 -0.94 -14.86 -5.70
CA PRO A 155 -1.46 -16.19 -6.04
C PRO A 155 -3.00 -16.25 -6.08
N LYS A 156 -3.56 -17.12 -6.94
CA LYS A 156 -4.98 -17.46 -6.98
C LYS A 156 -5.14 -18.99 -7.18
N PRO A 157 -6.16 -19.65 -6.59
CA PRO A 157 -7.13 -19.10 -5.64
C PRO A 157 -6.47 -18.68 -4.31
N ILE A 158 -7.18 -17.89 -3.51
CA ILE A 158 -6.69 -17.44 -2.21
C ILE A 158 -6.64 -18.65 -1.28
N GLY A 159 -5.46 -18.89 -0.70
CA GLY A 159 -5.22 -19.98 0.25
C GLY A 159 -5.19 -19.50 1.70
N ASN A 160 -4.38 -20.15 2.52
CA ASN A 160 -4.12 -19.70 3.88
C ASN A 160 -3.24 -18.46 3.91
N TRP A 161 -3.33 -17.69 4.99
CA TRP A 161 -2.44 -16.56 5.23
C TRP A 161 -0.99 -17.06 5.37
N PRO A 162 -0.03 -16.48 4.63
CA PRO A 162 1.33 -17.02 4.54
C PRO A 162 2.14 -16.87 5.83
N GLY A 163 1.72 -16.04 6.79
CA GLY A 163 2.46 -15.79 8.03
C GLY A 163 2.56 -17.02 8.95
N ASP A 164 1.48 -17.79 9.08
CA ASP A 164 1.42 -18.99 9.92
C ASP A 164 0.73 -20.19 9.26
N ASN A 165 0.34 -20.05 7.98
CA ASN A 165 -0.37 -21.07 7.20
C ASN A 165 -1.73 -21.47 7.81
N THR A 166 -2.43 -20.54 8.46
CA THR A 166 -3.83 -20.69 8.90
C THR A 166 -4.79 -19.88 8.00
N PRO A 167 -6.10 -20.18 7.99
CA PRO A 167 -7.07 -19.35 7.27
C PRO A 167 -7.03 -17.89 7.74
N TYR A 168 -7.31 -16.95 6.84
CA TYR A 168 -7.53 -15.55 7.21
C TYR A 168 -8.65 -15.43 8.25
N ILE A 169 -8.47 -14.58 9.25
CA ILE A 169 -9.45 -14.35 10.32
C ILE A 169 -9.94 -12.90 10.40
N MET A 170 -9.32 -11.97 9.65
CA MET A 170 -9.80 -10.59 9.62
C MET A 170 -11.22 -10.53 9.03
N PRO A 171 -12.19 -9.94 9.75
CA PRO A 171 -13.53 -9.71 9.21
C PRO A 171 -13.46 -8.48 8.30
N VAL A 172 -13.68 -8.67 7.01
CA VAL A 172 -13.78 -7.54 6.07
C VAL A 172 -15.15 -6.89 6.28
N PHE A 173 -15.14 -5.64 6.74
CA PHE A 173 -16.32 -4.85 7.07
C PHE A 173 -17.00 -4.34 5.80
N ASP A 174 -16.22 -3.81 4.86
CA ASP A 174 -16.71 -3.27 3.60
C ASP A 174 -15.57 -3.23 2.55
N GLU A 175 -15.89 -2.77 1.34
CA GLU A 175 -14.91 -2.56 0.27
C GLU A 175 -13.88 -1.47 0.59
N GLY A 176 -12.72 -1.54 -0.05
CA GLY A 176 -11.65 -0.54 0.04
C GLY A 176 -11.94 0.74 -0.75
N SER A 177 -13.20 1.17 -0.87
CA SER A 177 -13.61 2.32 -1.67
C SER A 177 -13.54 3.63 -0.89
N LYS A 178 -13.59 4.76 -1.61
CA LYS A 178 -13.65 6.09 -0.98
C LYS A 178 -14.88 6.22 -0.09
N VAL A 179 -16.02 5.78 -0.58
CA VAL A 179 -17.32 5.88 0.11
C VAL A 179 -17.31 5.06 1.40
N ALA A 180 -16.88 3.80 1.33
CA ALA A 180 -16.77 2.94 2.50
C ALA A 180 -15.79 3.51 3.54
N PHE A 181 -14.66 4.08 3.09
CA PHE A 181 -13.70 4.71 3.99
C PHE A 181 -14.29 5.92 4.71
N GLU A 182 -14.95 6.83 3.99
CA GLU A 182 -15.63 7.97 4.61
C GLU A 182 -16.78 7.55 5.54
N ASN A 183 -17.53 6.49 5.21
CA ASN A 183 -18.61 5.97 6.06
C ASN A 183 -18.09 5.50 7.42
N VAL A 184 -16.90 4.89 7.49
CA VAL A 184 -16.30 4.47 8.76
C VAL A 184 -15.98 5.67 9.65
N PHE A 185 -15.48 6.77 9.08
CA PHE A 185 -15.29 8.01 9.85
C PHE A 185 -16.61 8.57 10.38
N ASP A 186 -17.69 8.50 9.61
CA ASP A 186 -19.02 8.95 10.07
C ASP A 186 -19.54 8.08 11.23
N ILE A 187 -19.34 6.76 11.15
CA ILE A 187 -19.63 5.84 12.26
C ILE A 187 -18.82 6.24 13.50
N LEU A 188 -17.51 6.39 13.35
CA LEU A 188 -16.60 6.70 14.46
C LEU A 188 -16.87 8.06 15.09
N THR A 189 -17.36 9.04 14.32
CA THR A 189 -17.78 10.35 14.86
C THR A 189 -18.87 10.21 15.93
N THR A 190 -19.69 9.15 15.86
CA THR A 190 -20.76 8.88 16.84
C THR A 190 -20.34 7.94 17.98
N LYS A 191 -19.19 7.26 17.86
CA LYS A 191 -18.71 6.26 18.81
C LYS A 191 -17.55 6.73 19.68
N LEU A 192 -16.65 7.53 19.11
CA LEU A 192 -15.41 7.94 19.79
C LEU A 192 -15.69 8.90 20.94
N GLU A 193 -15.08 8.60 22.07
CA GLU A 193 -15.09 9.41 23.28
C GLU A 193 -13.69 9.98 23.59
N LYS A 194 -13.64 10.94 24.51
CA LYS A 194 -12.43 11.73 24.83
C LYS A 194 -11.22 10.91 25.26
N ASP A 195 -11.43 9.74 25.85
CA ASP A 195 -10.36 8.91 26.42
C ASP A 195 -9.91 7.82 25.43
N ASP A 196 -10.57 7.71 24.27
CA ASP A 196 -10.36 6.65 23.30
C ASP A 196 -9.07 6.82 22.49
N LEU A 197 -8.64 5.70 21.89
CA LEU A 197 -7.59 5.62 20.89
C LEU A 197 -8.17 5.24 19.54
N LEU A 198 -7.75 5.95 18.49
CA LEU A 198 -7.98 5.57 17.11
C LEU A 198 -6.67 5.26 16.40
N LEU A 199 -6.57 4.06 15.84
CA LEU A 199 -5.52 3.67 14.89
C LEU A 199 -6.09 3.73 13.47
N ILE A 200 -5.40 4.41 12.55
CA ILE A 200 -5.70 4.37 11.13
C ILE A 200 -4.49 3.78 10.43
N HIS A 201 -4.66 2.64 9.77
CA HIS A 201 -3.63 2.04 8.93
C HIS A 201 -4.09 1.99 7.48
N THR A 202 -3.37 2.70 6.61
CA THR A 202 -3.51 2.56 5.16
C THR A 202 -2.39 1.67 4.65
N ASN A 203 -2.73 0.62 3.90
CA ASN A 203 -1.78 -0.29 3.27
C ASN A 203 -2.22 -0.55 1.84
N ASN A 204 -1.64 0.19 0.89
CA ASN A 204 -2.19 0.28 -0.44
C ASN A 204 -1.18 0.85 -1.43
N HIS A 205 -1.55 0.89 -2.71
CA HIS A 205 -0.94 1.82 -3.65
C HIS A 205 -1.36 3.26 -3.34
N GLY A 206 -0.50 4.18 -3.76
CA GLY A 206 -0.75 5.62 -3.68
C GLY A 206 0.28 6.39 -4.48
N GLY A 207 0.20 7.71 -4.38
CA GLY A 207 1.24 8.62 -4.82
C GLY A 207 1.31 9.81 -3.87
N GLN A 208 2.11 10.81 -4.25
CA GLN A 208 2.48 11.94 -3.38
C GLN A 208 1.31 12.59 -2.61
N THR A 209 0.12 12.64 -3.21
CA THR A 209 -1.05 13.31 -2.63
C THR A 209 -2.31 12.45 -2.60
N TYR A 210 -2.23 11.14 -2.86
CA TYR A 210 -3.42 10.29 -2.94
C TYR A 210 -3.17 8.83 -2.56
N LEU A 211 -4.25 8.17 -2.14
CA LEU A 211 -4.38 6.72 -1.95
C LEU A 211 -5.24 6.15 -3.09
N CYS A 212 -4.95 4.93 -3.56
CA CYS A 212 -5.75 4.30 -4.62
C CYS A 212 -6.95 3.54 -4.04
N CYS A 213 -8.15 4.10 -4.07
CA CYS A 213 -9.36 3.41 -3.64
C CYS A 213 -9.83 2.36 -4.65
N TYR A 214 -10.45 1.30 -4.13
CA TYR A 214 -11.13 0.31 -4.94
C TYR A 214 -12.31 0.95 -5.67
N SER A 215 -12.34 0.77 -6.99
CA SER A 215 -13.47 1.04 -7.85
C SER A 215 -13.32 0.12 -9.08
N TYR A 216 -14.44 -0.37 -9.62
CA TYR A 216 -14.44 -1.27 -10.77
C TYR A 216 -15.06 -0.56 -11.98
N PRO A 217 -14.43 -0.57 -13.17
CA PRO A 217 -13.26 -1.38 -13.56
C PRO A 217 -11.89 -0.69 -13.37
N VAL A 218 -11.85 0.51 -12.79
CA VAL A 218 -10.61 1.29 -12.60
C VAL A 218 -10.60 1.85 -11.18
N TRP A 219 -9.43 1.91 -10.55
CA TRP A 219 -9.24 2.55 -9.25
C TRP A 219 -9.54 4.05 -9.29
N GLU A 220 -9.82 4.63 -8.12
CA GLU A 220 -10.05 6.07 -7.96
C GLU A 220 -9.12 6.68 -6.90
N PRO A 221 -8.65 7.94 -7.06
CA PRO A 221 -7.81 8.58 -6.05
C PRO A 221 -8.63 9.08 -4.86
N TYR A 222 -8.14 8.85 -3.65
CA TYR A 222 -8.56 9.54 -2.44
C TYR A 222 -7.46 10.48 -1.97
N TYR A 223 -7.72 11.78 -2.10
CA TYR A 223 -6.68 12.80 -1.92
C TYR A 223 -6.40 13.07 -0.43
N SER A 224 -5.17 13.49 -0.14
CA SER A 224 -4.76 13.90 1.20
C SER A 224 -5.62 15.03 1.79
N SER A 225 -6.16 15.92 0.94
CA SER A 225 -7.10 16.95 1.36
C SER A 225 -8.43 16.39 1.85
N ASP A 226 -8.95 15.36 1.17
CA ASP A 226 -10.19 14.69 1.55
C ASP A 226 -9.98 13.96 2.89
N PHE A 227 -8.85 13.24 3.01
CA PHE A 227 -8.46 12.59 4.26
C PHE A 227 -8.33 13.58 5.42
N ALA A 228 -7.64 14.71 5.23
CA ALA A 228 -7.49 15.73 6.26
C ALA A 228 -8.83 16.34 6.68
N ASN A 229 -9.71 16.62 5.71
CA ASN A 229 -11.06 17.12 5.98
C ASN A 229 -11.86 16.11 6.80
N LYS A 230 -11.83 14.83 6.44
CA LYS A 230 -12.55 13.78 7.17
C LYS A 230 -11.97 13.55 8.57
N LEU A 231 -10.64 13.59 8.70
CA LEU A 231 -9.99 13.50 10.00
C LEU A 231 -10.42 14.64 10.94
N SER A 232 -10.63 15.84 10.40
CA SER A 232 -11.08 17.00 11.17
C SER A 232 -12.53 16.91 11.66
N SER A 233 -13.34 15.98 11.14
CA SER A 233 -14.73 15.79 11.60
C SER A 233 -14.83 14.92 12.86
N LEU A 234 -13.75 14.23 13.24
CA LEU A 234 -13.74 13.39 14.42
C LEU A 234 -13.81 14.23 15.71
N PRO A 235 -14.45 13.71 16.78
CA PRO A 235 -14.41 14.36 18.07
C PRO A 235 -12.98 14.37 18.63
N GLN A 236 -12.76 15.18 19.66
CA GLN A 236 -11.50 15.14 20.40
C GLN A 236 -11.35 13.78 21.09
N ILE A 237 -10.23 13.11 20.85
CA ILE A 237 -9.84 11.82 21.44
C ILE A 237 -8.48 11.94 22.14
N SER A 238 -8.13 10.93 22.94
CA SER A 238 -6.87 10.92 23.70
C SER A 238 -5.67 10.66 22.81
N SER A 239 -5.82 9.75 21.83
CA SER A 239 -4.72 9.34 20.98
C SER A 239 -5.20 9.01 19.57
N LEU A 240 -4.53 9.61 18.58
CA LEU A 240 -4.65 9.26 17.18
C LEU A 240 -3.30 8.73 16.69
N ILE A 241 -3.31 7.53 16.12
CA ILE A 241 -2.15 6.94 15.45
C ILE A 241 -2.50 6.77 13.98
N VAL A 242 -1.68 7.32 13.10
CA VAL A 242 -1.82 7.12 11.65
C VAL A 242 -0.56 6.44 11.15
N MET A 243 -0.70 5.23 10.62
CA MET A 243 0.38 4.45 10.02
C MET A 243 0.08 4.25 8.54
N MET A 244 1.00 4.68 7.70
CA MET A 244 0.75 4.74 6.27
C MET A 244 1.82 3.95 5.52
N GLU A 245 1.38 2.93 4.79
CA GLU A 245 2.17 2.13 3.85
C GLU A 245 1.61 2.36 2.46
N GLN A 246 2.11 3.41 1.81
CA GLN A 246 1.91 3.69 0.39
C GLN A 246 3.17 4.40 -0.13
N CYS A 247 3.16 4.70 -1.43
CA CYS A 247 4.30 5.15 -2.20
C CYS A 247 4.57 6.65 -2.05
#